data_AF-F9RV39-F1
#
_entry.id   AF-F9RV39-F1
#
_cell.length_a   1.000
_cell.length_b   1.000
_cell.length_c   1.000
_cell.angle_alpha   90.00
_cell.angle_beta   90.00
_cell.angle_gamma   90.00
#
_symmetry.space_group_name_H-M   'P 1'
#
loop_
_entity.id
_entity.type
_entity.pdbx_description
1 polymer ?
#
loop_
_entity_poly.entity_id
_entity_poly.type
_entity_poly.pdbx_seq_one_letter_code
_entity_poly.pdbx_strand_id
1 'polypeptide(L)'
;MIGLMWYLMGMLTTGALWGYLHINKRYRLTWVSNLALAAAFGILWICIGWSWASFAEDEAQSGAMGLVCFGLPAIILLNLTWKRLIAPNKLG
;
A
#
# COMPACT_ATOMS: atom_id res chain seq x y z
N MET A 1 -5.96 -6.17 -21.62
CA MET A 1 -6.30 -5.63 -20.29
C MET A 1 -5.09 -5.55 -19.35
N ILE A 2 -4.14 -6.49 -19.41
CA ILE A 2 -2.94 -6.51 -18.55
C ILE A 2 -2.00 -5.30 -18.71
N GLY A 3 -1.87 -4.73 -19.92
CA GLY A 3 -1.03 -3.55 -20.16
C GLY A 3 -1.53 -2.29 -19.42
N LEU A 4 -2.86 -2.11 -19.37
CA LEU A 4 -3.48 -1.02 -18.60
C LEU A 4 -3.26 -1.21 -17.10
N MET A 5 -3.36 -2.45 -16.61
CA MET A 5 -3.06 -2.78 -15.21
C MET A 5 -1.66 -2.34 -14.82
N TRP A 6 -0.63 -2.75 -15.58
CA TRP A 6 0.75 -2.36 -15.29
C TRP A 6 1.00 -0.85 -15.35
N TYR A 7 0.36 -0.16 -16.31
CA TYR A 7 0.44 1.30 -16.40
C TYR A 7 -0.17 2.00 -15.17
N LEU A 8 -1.38 1.60 -14.77
CA LEU A 8 -2.05 2.16 -13.58
C LEU A 8 -1.33 1.80 -12.29
N MET A 9 -0.80 0.59 -12.20
CA MET A 9 0.10 0.19 -11.12
C MET A 9 1.29 1.16 -11.06
N GLY A 10 2.02 1.39 -12.15
CA GLY A 10 3.15 2.33 -12.16
C GLY A 10 2.77 3.75 -11.71
N MET A 11 1.59 4.24 -12.10
CA MET A 11 1.04 5.50 -11.58
C MET A 11 0.79 5.45 -10.07
N LEU A 12 0.22 4.36 -9.56
CA LEU A 12 0.00 4.15 -8.13
C LEU A 12 1.33 4.10 -7.35
N THR A 13 2.39 3.47 -7.88
CA THR A 13 3.72 3.52 -7.25
C THR A 13 4.22 4.96 -7.13
N THR A 14 4.08 5.72 -8.22
CA THR A 14 4.53 7.11 -8.26
C THR A 14 3.77 7.95 -7.23
N GLY A 15 2.44 7.78 -7.17
CA GLY A 15 1.60 8.42 -6.16
C GLY A 15 1.97 8.02 -4.73
N ALA A 16 2.26 6.73 -4.49
CA ALA A 16 2.68 6.24 -3.18
C ALA A 16 4.03 6.82 -2.74
N LEU A 17 5.00 6.89 -3.64
CA LEU A 17 6.30 7.53 -3.39
C LEU A 17 6.13 9.01 -3.07
N TRP A 18 5.28 9.71 -3.81
CA TRP A 18 5.02 11.13 -3.57
C TRP A 18 4.33 11.35 -2.21
N GLY A 19 3.36 10.51 -1.87
CA GLY A 19 2.73 10.48 -0.55
C GLY A 19 3.73 10.23 0.56
N TYR A 20 4.64 9.27 0.40
CA TYR A 20 5.73 8.99 1.34
C TYR A 20 6.63 10.21 1.54
N LEU A 21 7.07 10.85 0.46
CA LEU A 21 7.89 12.08 0.53
C LEU A 21 7.15 13.22 1.24
N HIS A 22 5.85 13.36 1.00
CA HIS A 22 5.03 14.38 1.67
C HIS A 22 4.92 14.12 3.17
N ILE A 23 4.68 12.87 3.57
CA ILE A 23 4.63 12.46 4.99
C ILE A 23 5.99 12.67 5.65
N ASN A 24 7.09 12.27 5.00
CA ASN A 24 8.44 12.42 5.53
C ASN A 24 8.84 13.88 5.77
N LYS A 25 8.26 14.83 5.02
CA LYS A 25 8.47 16.27 5.26
C LYS A 25 7.70 16.83 6.45
N ARG A 26 6.51 16.29 6.75
CA ARG A 26 5.61 16.83 7.81
C ARG A 26 5.69 16.07 9.13
N TYR A 27 6.04 14.79 9.10
CA TYR A 27 6.03 13.91 10.27
C TYR A 27 7.42 13.39 10.56
N ARG A 28 7.70 13.12 11.83
CA ARG A 28 8.95 12.48 12.23
C ARG A 28 8.82 10.97 12.03
N LEU A 29 9.28 10.48 10.89
CA LEU A 29 9.32 9.06 10.60
C LEU A 29 10.50 8.40 11.31
N THR A 30 10.21 7.43 12.18
CA THR A 30 11.21 6.52 12.76
C THR A 30 11.55 5.42 11.77
N TRP A 31 12.70 4.75 11.94
CA TRP A 31 13.07 3.59 11.13
C TRP A 31 11.98 2.51 11.11
N VAL A 32 11.34 2.26 12.26
CA VAL A 32 10.23 1.31 12.38
C VAL A 32 9.01 1.75 11.57
N SER A 33 8.67 3.05 11.57
CA SER A 33 7.57 3.57 10.75
C SER A 33 7.85 3.41 9.25
N ASN A 34 9.10 3.58 8.81
CA ASN A 34 9.47 3.38 7.41
C ASN A 34 9.36 1.92 6.99
N LEU A 35 9.82 0.98 7.83
CA LEU A 35 9.66 -0.45 7.57
C LEU A 35 8.18 -0.86 7.53
N ALA A 36 7.36 -0.34 8.45
CA ALA A 36 5.94 -0.65 8.49
C ALA A 36 5.19 -0.07 7.27
N LEU A 37 5.53 1.15 6.83
CA LEU A 37 4.99 1.75 5.61
C LEU A 37 5.42 0.98 4.35
N ALA A 38 6.69 0.56 4.27
CA ALA A 38 7.19 -0.24 3.17
C ALA A 38 6.51 -1.62 3.10
N ALA A 39 6.32 -2.27 4.25
CA ALA A 39 5.58 -3.53 4.33
C ALA A 39 4.11 -3.36 3.92
N ALA A 40 3.43 -2.33 4.41
CA ALA A 40 2.04 -2.03 4.03
C ALA A 40 1.92 -1.77 2.52
N PHE A 41 2.86 -1.01 1.95
CA PHE A 41 2.92 -0.76 0.50
C PHE A 41 3.10 -2.06 -0.28
N GLY A 42 4.05 -2.92 0.11
CA GLY A 42 4.30 -4.19 -0.57
C GLY A 42 3.09 -5.12 -0.55
N ILE A 43 2.41 -5.25 0.60
CA ILE A 43 1.22 -6.11 0.71
C ILE A 43 0.06 -5.53 -0.11
N LEU A 44 -0.18 -4.22 -0.08
CA LEU A 44 -1.20 -3.57 -0.94
C LEU A 44 -0.89 -3.75 -2.43
N TRP A 45 0.38 -3.66 -2.80
CA TRP A 45 0.83 -3.82 -4.17
C TRP A 45 0.55 -5.23 -4.71
N ILE A 46 0.92 -6.25 -3.91
CA ILE A 46 0.61 -7.66 -4.20
C ILE A 46 -0.90 -7.86 -4.25
N CYS A 47 -1.65 -7.30 -3.31
CA CYS A 47 -3.11 -7.39 -3.27
C CYS A 47 -3.74 -6.90 -4.59
N ILE A 48 -3.38 -5.70 -5.04
CA ILE A 48 -3.93 -5.09 -6.26
C ILE A 48 -3.52 -5.90 -7.48
N GLY A 49 -2.24 -6.25 -7.62
CA GLY A 49 -1.74 -7.01 -8.77
C GLY A 49 -2.37 -8.40 -8.86
N TRP A 50 -2.42 -9.14 -7.75
CA TRP A 50 -3.03 -10.47 -7.70
C TRP A 50 -4.52 -10.39 -7.99
N SER A 51 -5.24 -9.50 -7.33
CA SER A 51 -6.69 -9.41 -7.50
C SER A 51 -7.07 -9.07 -8.94
N TRP A 52 -6.38 -8.07 -9.52
CA TRP A 52 -6.64 -7.68 -10.91
C TRP A 52 -6.31 -8.80 -11.89
N ALA A 53 -5.16 -9.46 -11.74
CA ALA A 53 -4.79 -10.59 -12.59
C ALA A 53 -5.84 -11.70 -12.53
N SER A 54 -6.27 -12.08 -11.32
CA SER A 54 -7.30 -13.11 -11.15
C SER A 54 -8.65 -12.73 -11.79
N PHE A 55 -9.08 -11.47 -11.71
CA PHE A 55 -10.28 -11.03 -12.41
C PHE A 55 -10.10 -10.98 -13.92
N ALA A 56 -8.90 -10.68 -14.41
CA ALA A 56 -8.60 -10.68 -15.85
C ALA A 56 -8.51 -12.10 -16.43
N GLU A 57 -8.29 -13.11 -15.58
CA GLU A 57 -8.25 -14.54 -15.91
C GLU A 57 -9.58 -15.26 -15.61
N ASP A 58 -10.67 -14.52 -15.35
CA ASP A 58 -11.99 -15.04 -14.98
C ASP A 58 -12.03 -15.91 -13.69
N GLU A 59 -10.97 -15.87 -12.90
CA GLU A 59 -10.82 -16.55 -11.60
C GLU A 59 -11.22 -15.62 -10.44
N ALA A 60 -12.46 -15.14 -10.46
CA ALA A 60 -12.99 -14.16 -9.51
C ALA A 60 -12.86 -14.60 -8.03
N GLN A 61 -12.95 -15.91 -7.76
CA GLN A 61 -12.80 -16.45 -6.41
C GLN A 61 -11.38 -16.26 -5.87
N SER A 62 -10.35 -16.48 -6.70
CA SER A 62 -8.95 -16.22 -6.35
C SER A 62 -8.71 -14.73 -6.09
N GLY A 63 -9.32 -13.86 -6.91
CA GLY A 63 -9.26 -12.42 -6.73
C GLY A 63 -9.88 -11.96 -5.41
N ALA A 64 -11.04 -12.49 -5.05
CA ALA A 64 -11.69 -12.21 -3.77
C ALA A 64 -10.85 -12.69 -2.58
N MET A 65 -10.23 -13.87 -2.66
CA MET A 65 -9.29 -14.32 -1.64
C MET A 65 -8.09 -13.39 -1.50
N GLY A 66 -7.53 -12.90 -2.62
CA GLY A 66 -6.43 -11.94 -2.60
C GLY A 66 -6.77 -10.66 -1.83
N LEU A 67 -7.97 -10.12 -2.02
CA LEU A 67 -8.46 -8.94 -1.28
C LEU A 67 -8.57 -9.20 0.22
N VAL A 68 -9.03 -10.38 0.62
CA VAL A 68 -9.19 -10.74 2.05
C VAL A 68 -7.85 -11.07 2.70
N CYS A 69 -6.99 -11.84 2.02
CA CYS A 69 -5.73 -12.32 2.57
C CYS A 69 -4.64 -11.25 2.57
N PHE A 70 -4.65 -10.32 1.60
CA PHE A 70 -3.63 -9.28 1.48
C PHE A 70 -4.19 -7.89 1.76
N GLY A 71 -5.36 -7.55 1.21
CA GLY A 71 -5.95 -6.22 1.33
C GLY A 71 -6.31 -5.84 2.77
N LEU A 72 -7.05 -6.71 3.46
CA LEU A 72 -7.45 -6.50 4.86
C LEU A 72 -6.23 -6.31 5.79
N PRO A 73 -5.24 -7.23 5.82
CA PRO A 73 -4.05 -7.05 6.65
C PRO A 73 -3.25 -5.80 6.30
N ALA A 74 -3.16 -5.44 5.02
CA ALA A 74 -2.42 -4.26 4.62
C ALA A 74 -3.08 -2.95 5.09
N ILE A 75 -4.42 -2.87 5.00
CA ILE A 75 -5.19 -1.74 5.53
C ILE A 75 -5.03 -1.64 7.05
N ILE A 76 -5.11 -2.77 7.76
CA ILE A 76 -4.93 -2.81 9.21
C ILE A 76 -3.51 -2.32 9.58
N LEU A 77 -2.49 -2.85 8.91
CA LEU A 77 -1.09 -2.47 9.15
C LEU A 77 -0.85 -0.99 8.86
N LEU A 78 -1.41 -0.45 7.77
CA LEU A 78 -1.32 0.96 7.43
C LEU A 78 -1.99 1.83 8.51
N ASN A 79 -3.18 1.45 8.97
CA ASN A 79 -3.91 2.19 10.01
C ASN A 79 -3.16 2.19 11.34
N LEU A 80 -2.62 1.03 11.75
CA LEU A 80 -1.81 0.91 12.96
C LEU A 80 -0.52 1.73 12.87
N THR A 81 0.14 1.70 11.72
CA THR A 81 1.34 2.51 11.45
C THR A 81 1.02 4.00 11.58
N TRP A 82 -0.08 4.44 10.96
CA TRP A 82 -0.52 5.83 11.03
C TRP A 82 -0.83 6.30 12.45
N LYS A 83 -1.57 5.49 13.22
CA LYS A 83 -2.00 5.87 14.58
C LYS A 83 -0.91 5.77 15.63
N ARG A 84 0.01 4.80 15.52
CA ARG A 84 0.97 4.49 16.59
C ARG A 84 2.40 4.91 16.30
N LEU A 85 2.80 4.95 15.03
CA LEU A 85 4.21 5.11 14.64
C LEU A 85 4.51 6.46 14.00
N ILE A 86 3.51 7.10 13.39
CA ILE A 86 3.65 8.42 12.77
C ILE A 86 3.27 9.50 13.78
N ALA A 87 4.29 10.15 14.35
CA ALA A 87 4.09 11.26 15.27
C ALA A 87 4.25 12.62 14.55
N PRO A 88 3.40 13.62 14.86
CA PRO A 88 3.58 14.97 14.33
C PRO A 88 4.93 15.53 14.77
N ASN A 89 5.63 16.19 13.86
CA ASN A 89 6.93 16.78 14.17
C ASN A 89 6.70 17.97 15.13
N LYS A 90 7.13 17.85 16.41
CA LYS A 90 7.04 18.91 17.43
C LYS A 90 8.11 19.99 17.23
N LEU A 91 8.21 20.52 16.02
CA LEU A 91 9.01 21.71 15.70
C LEU A 91 8.07 22.71 15.02
N GLY A 92 7.19 23.27 15.85
CA GLY A 92 6.48 24.52 15.64
C GLY A 92 6.70 25.36 16.89
#